data_AF-E4U004-F1
#
_entry.id   AF-E4U004-F1
#
_cell.length_a   1.000
_cell.length_b   1.000
_cell.length_c   1.000
_cell.angle_alpha   90.00
_cell.angle_beta   90.00
_cell.angle_gamma   90.00
#
_symmetry.space_group_name_H-M   'P 1'
#
loop_
_entity.id
_entity.type
_entity.pdbx_description
1 polymer ?
#
loop_
_entity_poly.entity_id
_entity_poly.type
_entity_poly.pdbx_seq_one_letter_code
_entity_poly.pdbx_strand_id
1 'polypeptide(L)'
;MKNEPIYLDQEENELLNEIENGEWVSNPLSPQERQAYQNNAKYTKSLQEKRQTTIRFSVSDLAVIKAKSKEMGIGYQNLIQALVHNYAVGKIKLEA
;
A
#
# COMPACT_ATOMS: atom_id res chain seq x y z
N MET A 1 10.67 -39.71 -14.30
CA MET A 1 9.80 -38.53 -14.07
C MET A 1 8.94 -38.41 -15.32
N LYS A 2 7.61 -38.43 -15.18
CA LYS A 2 6.71 -38.31 -16.33
C LYS A 2 6.78 -36.87 -16.83
N ASN A 3 7.31 -36.65 -18.03
CA ASN A 3 7.17 -35.38 -18.73
C ASN A 3 5.76 -35.38 -19.32
N GLU A 4 4.80 -34.77 -18.63
CA GLU A 4 3.52 -34.44 -19.24
C GLU A 4 3.76 -33.42 -20.37
N PRO A 5 3.08 -33.54 -21.52
CA PRO A 5 3.20 -32.55 -22.58
C PRO A 5 2.65 -31.22 -22.07
N ILE A 6 3.53 -30.23 -21.94
CA ILE A 6 3.16 -28.86 -21.60
C ILE A 6 2.44 -28.30 -22.83
N TYR A 7 1.13 -28.08 -22.71
CA TYR A 7 0.36 -27.40 -23.74
C TYR A 7 0.51 -25.91 -23.51
N LEU A 8 1.41 -25.29 -24.27
CA LEU A 8 1.59 -23.85 -24.26
C LEU A 8 0.52 -23.22 -25.17
N ASP A 9 -0.15 -22.19 -24.69
CA ASP A 9 -0.98 -21.38 -25.57
C ASP A 9 -0.13 -20.56 -26.55
N GLN A 10 -0.78 -19.78 -27.42
CA GLN A 10 -0.06 -19.04 -28.45
C GLN A 10 0.84 -17.95 -27.86
N GLU A 11 0.38 -17.24 -26.82
CA GLU A 11 1.16 -16.18 -26.16
C GLU A 11 2.38 -16.79 -25.44
N GLU A 12 2.21 -17.93 -24.79
CA GLU A 12 3.28 -18.64 -24.10
C GLU A 12 4.34 -19.19 -25.07
N ASN A 13 3.94 -19.71 -26.23
CA ASN A 13 4.88 -20.14 -27.27
C ASN A 13 5.66 -18.96 -27.88
N GLU A 14 4.98 -17.84 -28.13
CA GLU A 14 5.63 -16.62 -28.64
C GLU A 14 6.67 -16.10 -27.64
N LEU A 15 6.30 -16.01 -26.35
CA LEU A 15 7.23 -15.61 -25.29
C LEU A 15 8.42 -16.57 -25.14
N LEU A 16 8.18 -17.88 -25.24
CA LEU A 16 9.26 -18.87 -25.16
C LEU A 16 10.24 -18.72 -26.31
N ASN A 17 9.74 -18.54 -27.54
CA ASN A 17 10.56 -18.30 -28.72
C ASN A 17 11.37 -17.00 -28.60
N GLU A 18 10.77 -15.90 -28.12
CA GLU A 18 11.48 -14.63 -27.90
C GLU A 18 12.61 -14.76 -26.86
N ILE A 19 12.39 -15.54 -25.80
CA ILE A 19 13.40 -15.83 -24.77
C ILE A 19 14.52 -16.70 -25.35
N GLU A 20 14.19 -17.79 -26.05
CA GLU A 20 15.16 -18.73 -26.63
C GLU A 20 15.99 -18.08 -27.75
N ASN A 21 15.39 -17.20 -28.54
CA ASN A 21 16.07 -16.43 -29.58
C ASN A 21 16.97 -15.33 -29.01
N GLY A 22 16.92 -15.07 -27.70
CA GLY A 22 17.77 -14.09 -27.03
C GLY A 22 17.53 -12.65 -27.49
N GLU A 23 16.32 -12.34 -27.98
CA GLU A 23 15.97 -11.01 -28.53
C GLU A 23 15.92 -9.93 -27.44
N TRP A 24 15.78 -10.34 -26.18
CA TRP A 24 15.72 -9.44 -25.03
C TRP A 24 17.10 -8.88 -24.68
N VAL A 25 17.32 -7.62 -25.06
CA VAL A 25 18.52 -6.89 -24.65
C VAL A 25 18.25 -6.18 -23.33
N SER A 26 19.08 -6.44 -22.32
CA SER A 26 19.02 -5.70 -21.06
C SER A 26 19.34 -4.23 -21.32
N ASN A 27 18.34 -3.35 -21.24
CA ASN A 27 18.54 -1.91 -21.33
C ASN A 27 18.80 -1.37 -19.92
N PRO A 28 20.06 -1.10 -19.52
CA PRO A 28 20.34 -0.62 -18.18
C PRO A 28 19.76 0.79 -18.00
N LEU A 29 19.00 0.97 -16.93
CA LEU A 29 18.51 2.29 -16.53
C LEU A 29 19.68 3.29 -16.46
N SER A 30 19.49 4.47 -17.04
CA SER A 30 20.46 5.55 -16.90
C SER A 30 20.64 5.93 -15.42
N PRO A 31 21.79 6.50 -15.03
CA PRO A 31 22.01 6.98 -13.67
C PRO A 31 20.92 7.95 -13.19
N GLN A 32 20.38 8.78 -14.10
CA GLN A 32 19.32 9.73 -13.80
C GLN A 32 17.99 9.05 -13.52
N GLU A 33 17.57 8.09 -14.36
CA GLU A 33 16.33 7.33 -14.14
C GLU A 33 16.41 6.51 -12.85
N ARG A 34 17.56 5.88 -12.60
CA ARG A 34 17.79 5.11 -11.38
C ARG A 34 17.65 5.99 -10.13
N GLN A 35 18.19 7.21 -10.17
CA GLN A 35 18.04 8.19 -9.10
C GLN A 35 16.58 8.65 -8.93
N ALA A 36 15.88 8.92 -10.03
CA ALA A 36 14.48 9.31 -10.01
C ALA A 36 13.59 8.23 -9.39
N TYR A 37 13.76 6.97 -9.81
CA TYR A 37 13.02 5.84 -9.24
C TYR A 37 13.34 5.63 -7.76
N GLN A 38 14.62 5.75 -7.35
CA GLN A 38 14.97 5.68 -5.93
C GLN A 38 14.32 6.79 -5.11
N ASN A 39 14.30 8.02 -5.63
CA ASN A 39 13.68 9.15 -4.94
C ASN A 39 12.16 8.97 -4.81
N ASN A 40 11.49 8.52 -5.88
CA ASN A 40 10.06 8.24 -5.88
C ASN A 40 9.70 7.11 -4.90
N ALA A 41 10.51 6.05 -4.86
CA ALA A 41 10.34 4.96 -3.90
C ALA A 41 10.52 5.44 -2.46
N LYS A 42 11.55 6.26 -2.18
CA LYS A 42 11.79 6.85 -0.86
C LYS A 42 10.65 7.77 -0.41
N TYR A 43 10.16 8.62 -1.30
CA TYR A 43 9.03 9.53 -1.03
C TYR A 43 7.74 8.76 -0.73
N THR A 44 7.45 7.73 -1.52
CA THR A 44 6.27 6.87 -1.30
C THR A 44 6.38 6.14 0.03
N LYS A 45 7.58 5.62 0.34
CA LYS A 45 7.85 4.97 1.63
C LYS A 45 7.66 5.92 2.80
N SER A 46 8.21 7.13 2.75
CA SER A 46 8.08 8.11 3.84
C SER A 46 6.64 8.58 4.03
N LEU A 47 5.83 8.63 2.95
CA LEU A 47 4.41 8.96 3.05
C LEU A 47 3.59 7.82 3.67
N GLN A 48 4.00 6.58 3.49
CA GLN A 48 3.33 5.38 4.02
C GLN A 48 3.84 4.97 5.41
N GLU A 49 4.92 5.57 5.90
CA GLU A 49 5.46 5.29 7.23
C GLU A 49 4.46 5.68 8.33
N LYS A 50 3.83 4.67 8.92
CA LYS A 50 2.97 4.82 10.09
C LYS A 50 3.81 4.74 11.36
N ARG A 51 3.70 5.76 12.22
CA ARG A 51 4.31 5.73 13.56
C ARG A 51 3.24 5.41 14.60
N GLN A 52 3.56 4.51 15.52
CA GLN A 52 2.67 4.17 16.63
C GLN A 52 2.75 5.26 17.70
N THR A 53 1.60 5.70 18.20
CA THR A 53 1.50 6.59 19.36
C THR A 53 0.49 6.04 20.37
N THR A 54 0.76 6.24 21.66
CA THR A 54 -0.13 5.78 22.74
C THR A 54 -0.93 6.96 23.26
N ILE A 55 -2.26 6.89 23.12
CA ILE A 55 -3.19 7.91 23.63
C ILE A 55 -3.93 7.29 24.83
N ARG A 56 -3.98 8.03 25.94
CA ARG A 56 -4.80 7.64 27.10
C ARG A 56 -6.22 8.19 26.92
N PHE A 57 -7.21 7.33 27.13
CA PHE A 57 -8.63 7.69 27.07
C PHE A 57 -9.26 7.49 28.45
N SER A 58 -10.30 8.26 28.75
CA SER A 58 -11.20 7.89 29.86
C SER A 58 -11.97 6.61 29.50
N VAL A 59 -12.40 5.87 30.51
CA VAL A 59 -13.19 4.64 30.30
C VAL A 59 -14.50 4.96 29.57
N SER A 60 -15.13 6.09 29.94
CA SER A 60 -16.36 6.59 29.35
C SER A 60 -16.20 6.90 27.86
N ASP A 61 -15.16 7.66 27.49
CA ASP A 61 -14.94 8.06 26.09
C ASP A 61 -14.63 6.85 25.20
N LEU A 62 -13.82 5.92 25.71
CA LEU A 62 -13.49 4.70 24.98
C LEU A 62 -14.73 3.84 24.72
N ALA A 63 -15.66 3.77 25.68
CA ALA A 63 -16.92 3.04 25.52
C ALA A 63 -17.79 3.67 24.42
N VAL A 64 -17.91 5.00 24.41
CA VAL A 64 -18.66 5.74 23.38
C VAL A 64 -18.05 5.56 21.99
N ILE A 65 -16.72 5.63 21.87
CA ILE A 65 -16.02 5.43 20.59
C ILE A 65 -16.26 4.02 20.06
N LYS A 66 -16.19 3.00 20.93
CA LYS A 66 -16.46 1.60 20.54
C LYS A 66 -17.90 1.38 20.10
N ALA A 67 -18.87 2.03 20.76
CA ALA A 67 -20.27 1.96 20.35
C ALA A 67 -20.46 2.56 18.94
N LYS A 68 -19.94 3.77 18.72
CA LYS A 68 -20.00 4.44 17.41
C LYS A 68 -19.29 3.65 16.30
N SER A 69 -18.14 3.04 16.61
CA SER A 69 -17.43 2.24 15.61
C SER A 69 -18.22 0.99 15.22
N LYS A 70 -18.91 0.37 16.19
CA LYS A 70 -19.78 -0.79 15.95
C LYS A 70 -20.98 -0.43 15.08
N GLU A 71 -21.62 0.71 15.31
CA GLU A 71 -22.71 1.22 14.46
C GLU A 71 -22.26 1.43 13.02
N MET A 72 -21.04 1.93 12.82
CA MET A 72 -20.44 2.15 11.50
C MET A 72 -19.85 0.87 10.87
N GLY A 73 -19.85 -0.26 11.57
CA GLY A 73 -19.26 -1.51 11.09
C GLY A 73 -17.73 -1.48 10.94
N ILE A 74 -17.04 -0.56 11.62
CA ILE A 74 -15.58 -0.40 11.55
C ILE A 74 -14.93 -0.64 12.91
N GLY A 75 -13.65 -1.03 12.90
CA GLY A 75 -12.87 -1.13 14.14
C GLY A 75 -12.71 0.23 14.82
N TYR A 76 -12.75 0.26 16.15
CA TYR A 76 -12.61 1.50 16.93
C TYR A 76 -11.28 2.23 16.64
N GLN A 77 -10.20 1.48 16.37
CA GLN A 77 -8.92 2.05 15.96
C GLN A 77 -9.00 2.77 14.60
N ASN A 78 -9.73 2.20 13.64
CA ASN A 78 -9.93 2.82 12.31
C ASN A 78 -10.77 4.09 12.41
N LEU A 79 -11.79 4.10 13.28
CA LEU A 79 -12.58 5.31 13.55
C LEU A 79 -11.69 6.43 14.13
N ILE A 80 -10.85 6.11 15.12
CA ILE A 80 -9.89 7.08 15.70
C ILE A 80 -8.94 7.60 14.63
N GLN A 81 -8.40 6.72 13.78
CA GLN A 81 -7.50 7.11 12.70
C GLN A 81 -8.18 8.06 11.71
N ALA A 82 -9.44 7.78 11.33
CA ALA A 82 -10.22 8.62 10.43
C ALA A 82 -10.52 9.99 11.04
N LEU A 83 -10.84 10.06 12.34
CA LEU A 83 -11.06 11.31 13.05
C LEU A 83 -9.80 12.18 13.06
N VAL A 84 -8.64 11.59 13.41
CA VAL A 84 -7.35 12.31 13.42
C VAL A 84 -6.99 12.80 12.02
N HIS A 85 -7.17 11.97 10.99
CA HIS A 85 -6.92 12.37 9.61
C HIS A 85 -7.83 13.52 9.15
N ASN A 86 -9.13 13.42 9.43
CA ASN A 86 -10.10 14.45 9.05
C ASN A 86 -9.84 15.78 9.79
N TYR A 87 -9.36 15.73 11.04
CA TYR A 87 -8.88 16.91 11.75
C TYR A 87 -7.63 17.50 11.10
N ALA A 88 -6.61 16.68 10.81
CA ALA A 88 -5.36 17.15 10.19
C ALA A 88 -5.55 17.77 8.80
N VAL A 89 -6.53 17.27 8.02
CA VAL A 89 -6.88 17.80 6.69
C VAL A 89 -7.83 19.01 6.77
N GLY A 90 -8.27 19.41 7.97
CA GLY A 90 -9.13 20.58 8.18
C GLY A 90 -10.61 20.36 7.88
N LYS A 91 -11.05 19.11 7.73
CA LYS A 91 -12.48 18.76 7.58
C LYS A 91 -13.25 18.87 8.90
N ILE A 92 -12.54 18.78 10.02
CA ILE A 92 -13.09 18.93 11.38
C ILE A 92 -12.32 20.05 12.06
N LYS A 93 -13.03 20.94 12.76
CA LYS A 93 -12.43 21.97 13.62
C LYS A 93 -12.65 21.61 15.08
N LEU A 94 -11.62 21.78 15.90
CA LEU A 94 -11.77 21.79 17.35
C LEU A 94 -12.12 23.22 17.74
N GLU A 95 -13.34 23.42 18.22
CA GLU A 95 -13.70 24.66 18.91
C GLU A 95 -13.31 24.47 20.37
N ALA A 96 -12.48 25.38 20.87
CA ALA A 96 -11.98 25.40 22.24
C ALA A 96 -12.83 26.35 23.09
#